data_AF-A0A835HMH2-F1
#
_entry.id   AF-A0A835HMH2-F1
#
_cell.length_a   1.000
_cell.length_b   1.000
_cell.length_c   1.000
_cell.angle_alpha   90.00
_cell.angle_beta   90.00
_cell.angle_gamma   90.00
#
_symmetry.space_group_name_H-M   'P 1'
#
loop_
_entity.id
_entity.type
_entity.pdbx_description
1 polymer ?
#
loop_
_entity_poly.entity_id
_entity_poly.type
_entity_poly.pdbx_seq_one_letter_code
_entity_poly.pdbx_strand_id
1 'polypeptide(L)'
;MLPNPLQGWAYVIMKEQGWDAIPYLKQSAELERGGVPKSIQCYMHETGVSEEVACEYIRHMIGNLWKKMNKDPLDDSFFSQTYIEAVVNLARMAQCMYQYGDGHGVPDRETKDRVLSLLVEPIMEI
;
A
#
# COMPACT_ATOMS: atom_id res chain seq x y z
N MET A 1 -10.69 -18.78 -11.43
CA MET A 1 -11.15 -18.24 -10.13
C MET A 1 -11.32 -16.74 -10.34
N LEU A 2 -12.54 -16.21 -10.21
CA LEU A 2 -12.77 -14.77 -10.45
C LEU A 2 -12.00 -13.95 -9.39
N PRO A 3 -11.34 -12.83 -9.73
CA PRO A 3 -10.65 -12.01 -8.75
C PRO A 3 -11.64 -11.43 -7.74
N ASN A 4 -11.21 -11.32 -6.49
CA ASN A 4 -11.95 -10.65 -5.42
C ASN A 4 -12.39 -9.25 -5.92
N PRO A 5 -13.63 -8.80 -5.63
CA PRO A 5 -14.12 -7.49 -6.07
C PRO A 5 -13.12 -6.34 -5.83
N LEU A 6 -12.43 -6.33 -4.69
CA LEU A 6 -11.39 -5.32 -4.37
C LEU A 6 -10.20 -5.32 -5.36
N GLN A 7 -9.82 -6.49 -5.87
CA GLN A 7 -8.78 -6.64 -6.89
C GLN A 7 -9.26 -6.13 -8.26
N GLY A 8 -10.56 -6.27 -8.55
CA GLY A 8 -11.20 -5.70 -9.74
C GLY A 8 -11.17 -4.16 -9.73
N TRP A 9 -11.47 -3.53 -8.58
CA TRP A 9 -11.42 -2.08 -8.45
C TRP A 9 -9.99 -1.53 -8.51
N ALA A 10 -9.02 -2.19 -7.89
CA ALA A 10 -7.61 -1.81 -7.99
C ALA A 10 -7.11 -1.86 -9.45
N TYR A 11 -7.50 -2.90 -10.20
CA TYR A 11 -7.20 -3.02 -11.63
C TYR A 11 -7.84 -1.90 -12.46
N VAL A 12 -9.10 -1.54 -12.19
CA VAL A 12 -9.79 -0.46 -12.90
C VAL A 12 -9.11 0.90 -12.62
N ILE A 13 -8.78 1.19 -11.37
CA ILE A 13 -8.09 2.43 -10.97
C ILE A 13 -6.71 2.52 -11.62
N MET A 14 -5.94 1.42 -11.62
CA MET A 14 -4.64 1.38 -12.29
C MET A 14 -4.77 1.64 -13.80
N LYS A 15 -5.78 1.04 -14.44
CA LYS A 15 -6.06 1.24 -15.87
C LYS A 15 -6.48 2.68 -16.19
N GLU A 16 -7.31 3.30 -15.35
CA GLU A 16 -7.73 4.71 -15.49
C GLU A 16 -6.55 5.68 -15.35
N GLN A 17 -5.51 5.30 -14.60
CA GLN A 17 -4.26 6.04 -14.49
C GLN A 17 -3.22 5.67 -15.57
N GLY A 18 -3.60 4.83 -16.56
CA GLY A 18 -2.77 4.48 -17.72
C GLY A 18 -1.85 3.27 -17.53
N TRP A 19 -2.09 2.42 -16.53
CA TRP A 19 -1.26 1.26 -16.23
C TRP A 19 -1.93 -0.05 -16.67
N ASP A 20 -1.33 -0.77 -17.63
CA ASP A 20 -1.76 -2.11 -18.06
C ASP A 20 -0.97 -3.19 -17.31
N ALA A 21 -1.50 -3.68 -16.19
CA ALA A 21 -0.79 -4.63 -15.32
C ALA A 21 -0.96 -6.12 -15.73
N ILE A 22 -1.77 -6.43 -16.76
CA ILE A 22 -2.08 -7.82 -17.17
C ILE A 22 -0.85 -8.65 -17.61
N PRO A 23 0.15 -8.10 -18.33
CA PRO A 23 1.25 -8.90 -18.86
C PRO A 23 2.33 -9.33 -17.84
N TYR A 24 2.38 -8.74 -16.65
CA TYR A 24 3.64 -8.62 -15.91
C TYR A 24 3.78 -9.54 -14.69
N LEU A 25 3.21 -10.76 -14.77
CA LEU A 25 3.09 -11.70 -13.65
C LEU A 25 4.35 -12.53 -13.24
N LYS A 26 5.60 -12.07 -13.42
CA LYS A 26 6.81 -12.68 -12.76
C LYS A 26 7.74 -11.59 -12.19
N GLN A 27 8.23 -11.59 -10.93
CA GLN A 27 9.19 -12.53 -10.32
C GLN A 27 9.61 -12.07 -8.87
N SER A 28 9.13 -12.65 -7.75
CA SER A 28 9.49 -12.32 -6.33
C SER A 28 9.53 -13.53 -5.39
N ALA A 29 10.04 -13.37 -4.15
CA ALA A 29 9.94 -14.39 -3.09
C ALA A 29 8.49 -14.74 -2.68
N GLU A 30 7.52 -13.82 -2.85
CA GLU A 30 6.10 -14.18 -2.78
C GLU A 30 5.62 -14.95 -4.00
N LEU A 31 6.24 -14.75 -5.16
CA LEU A 31 5.98 -15.50 -6.39
C LEU A 31 6.50 -16.94 -6.30
N GLU A 32 7.62 -17.17 -5.60
CA GLU A 32 8.07 -18.51 -5.23
C GLU A 32 7.04 -19.24 -4.36
N ARG A 33 6.25 -18.50 -3.58
CA ARG A 33 5.07 -18.98 -2.84
C ARG A 33 3.76 -18.99 -3.64
N GLY A 34 3.79 -18.69 -4.94
CA GLY A 34 2.62 -18.66 -5.84
C GLY A 34 1.89 -17.33 -5.93
N GLY A 35 2.48 -16.23 -5.45
CA GLY A 35 1.92 -14.88 -5.47
C GLY A 35 2.01 -14.17 -6.82
N VAL A 36 1.24 -13.09 -6.98
CA VAL A 36 1.23 -12.16 -8.12
C VAL A 36 2.40 -11.16 -7.95
N PRO A 37 3.10 -10.72 -9.01
CA PRO A 37 4.12 -9.67 -8.91
C PRO A 37 3.58 -8.38 -8.35
N LYS A 38 4.52 -7.68 -7.73
CA LYS A 38 4.26 -6.42 -7.05
C LYS A 38 4.75 -5.26 -7.89
N SER A 39 4.31 -4.06 -7.52
CA SER A 39 4.57 -2.80 -8.21
C SER A 39 6.03 -2.56 -8.60
N ILE A 40 6.98 -2.85 -7.69
CA ILE A 40 8.44 -2.70 -7.96
C ILE A 40 8.87 -3.55 -9.16
N GLN A 41 8.37 -4.78 -9.25
CA GLN A 41 8.79 -5.76 -10.24
C GLN A 41 8.18 -5.50 -11.60
N CYS A 42 6.90 -5.09 -11.61
CA CYS A 42 6.27 -4.60 -12.82
C CYS A 42 7.08 -3.42 -13.38
N TYR A 43 7.46 -2.47 -12.53
CA TYR A 43 8.22 -1.29 -12.96
C TYR A 43 9.63 -1.63 -13.45
N MET A 44 10.37 -2.49 -12.74
CA MET A 44 11.69 -2.97 -13.19
C MET A 44 11.60 -3.65 -14.56
N HIS A 45 10.58 -4.49 -14.76
CA HIS A 45 10.39 -5.20 -16.03
C HIS A 45 10.00 -4.26 -17.17
N GLU A 46 9.11 -3.29 -16.92
CA GLU A 46 8.64 -2.32 -17.92
C GLU A 46 9.74 -1.36 -18.38
N THR A 47 10.63 -0.97 -17.46
CA THR A 47 11.62 0.10 -17.71
C THR A 47 13.05 -0.40 -17.83
N GLY A 48 13.32 -1.66 -17.46
CA GLY A 48 14.65 -2.25 -17.43
C GLY A 48 15.57 -1.69 -16.34
N VAL A 49 15.03 -0.93 -15.37
CA VAL A 49 15.80 -0.30 -14.30
C VAL A 49 16.09 -1.26 -13.13
N SER A 50 17.03 -0.88 -12.28
CA SER A 50 17.36 -1.66 -11.08
C SER A 50 16.25 -1.59 -10.02
N GLU A 51 16.28 -2.51 -9.07
CA GLU A 51 15.33 -2.56 -7.96
C GLU A 51 15.38 -1.27 -7.13
N GLU A 52 16.56 -0.69 -6.93
CA GLU A 52 16.73 0.56 -6.19
C GLU A 52 15.99 1.71 -6.88
N VAL A 53 16.17 1.84 -8.20
CA VAL A 53 15.50 2.88 -9.01
C VAL A 53 13.98 2.67 -8.98
N ALA A 54 13.52 1.42 -9.09
CA ALA A 54 12.10 1.10 -8.98
C ALA A 54 11.52 1.42 -7.61
N CYS A 55 12.25 1.10 -6.53
CA CYS A 55 11.85 1.44 -5.17
C CYS A 55 11.74 2.96 -4.98
N GLU A 56 12.71 3.74 -5.46
CA GLU A 56 12.68 5.21 -5.39
C GLU A 56 11.47 5.77 -6.16
N TYR A 57 11.22 5.26 -7.36
CA TYR A 57 10.07 5.66 -8.17
C TYR A 57 8.74 5.41 -7.44
N ILE A 58 8.54 4.22 -6.88
CA ILE A 58 7.32 3.89 -6.14
C ILE A 58 7.18 4.76 -4.88
N ARG A 59 8.28 5.04 -4.15
CA ARG A 59 8.26 5.97 -3.00
C ARG A 59 7.85 7.38 -3.42
N HIS A 60 8.37 7.86 -4.54
CA HIS A 60 8.01 9.16 -5.09
C HIS A 60 6.53 9.21 -5.48
N MET A 61 6.02 8.16 -6.12
CA MET A 61 4.61 8.04 -6.49
C MET A 61 3.69 8.09 -5.27
N ILE A 62 4.00 7.33 -4.21
CA ILE A 62 3.26 7.37 -2.95
C ILE A 62 3.25 8.80 -2.37
N GLY A 63 4.40 9.48 -2.38
CA GLY A 63 4.49 10.87 -1.92
C GLY A 63 3.62 11.84 -2.75
N ASN A 64 3.54 11.63 -4.06
CA ASN A 64 2.68 12.45 -4.92
C ASN A 64 1.19 12.15 -4.71
N LEU A 65 0.81 10.90 -4.47
CA LEU A 65 -0.57 10.54 -4.12
C LEU A 65 -1.00 11.19 -2.81
N TRP A 66 -0.14 11.20 -1.79
CA TRP A 66 -0.39 11.94 -0.55
C TRP A 66 -0.60 13.43 -0.77
N LYS A 67 0.21 14.06 -1.63
CA LYS A 67 0.04 15.48 -1.97
C LYS A 67 -1.29 15.75 -2.65
N LYS A 68 -1.80 14.83 -3.48
CA LYS A 68 -3.12 14.95 -4.12
C LYS A 68 -4.23 14.82 -3.07
N MET A 69 -4.19 13.75 -2.26
CA MET A 69 -5.17 13.51 -1.19
C MET A 69 -5.28 14.66 -0.18
N ASN A 70 -4.16 15.34 0.12
CA ASN A 70 -4.16 16.49 1.04
C ASN A 70 -4.61 17.80 0.40
N LYS A 71 -4.64 17.90 -0.93
CA LYS A 71 -5.02 19.11 -1.67
C LYS A 71 -6.47 19.10 -2.13
N ASP A 72 -7.03 17.92 -2.38
CA ASP A 72 -8.40 17.79 -2.83
C ASP A 72 -9.35 18.16 -1.68
N PRO A 73 -10.18 19.22 -1.83
CA PRO A 73 -11.15 19.57 -0.81
C PRO A 73 -12.17 18.44 -0.70
N LEU A 74 -12.13 17.73 0.42
CA LEU A 74 -13.01 16.60 0.72
C LEU A 74 -14.45 17.05 1.00
N ASP A 75 -14.68 18.36 1.11
CA ASP A 75 -15.96 18.99 1.43
C ASP A 75 -17.04 18.80 0.35
N ASP A 76 -16.67 18.52 -0.91
CA ASP A 76 -17.61 18.30 -2.02
C ASP A 76 -17.69 16.81 -2.45
N SER A 77 -17.30 15.92 -1.54
CA SER A 77 -17.31 14.48 -1.78
C SER A 77 -18.71 13.89 -1.64
N PHE A 78 -19.04 12.91 -2.49
CA PHE A 78 -20.25 12.07 -2.33
C PHE A 78 -20.20 11.16 -1.10
N PHE A 79 -19.02 11.00 -0.48
CA PHE A 79 -18.82 10.15 0.68
C PHE A 79 -18.86 10.96 1.98
N SER A 80 -19.29 10.31 3.07
CA SER A 80 -19.26 10.96 4.38
C SER A 80 -17.82 11.25 4.82
N GLN A 81 -17.64 12.31 5.60
CA GLN A 81 -16.35 12.69 6.16
C GLN A 81 -15.69 11.54 6.92
N THR A 82 -16.48 10.79 7.70
CA THR A 82 -16.02 9.61 8.44
C THR A 82 -15.50 8.49 7.53
N TYR A 83 -16.16 8.26 6.39
CA TYR A 83 -15.69 7.28 5.40
C TYR A 83 -14.35 7.70 4.80
N ILE A 84 -14.22 8.98 4.45
CA ILE A 84 -12.99 9.53 3.89
C ILE A 84 -11.85 9.41 4.91
N GLU A 85 -12.09 9.79 6.16
CA GLU A 85 -11.13 9.63 7.25
C GLU A 85 -10.70 8.17 7.46
N ALA A 86 -11.64 7.23 7.39
CA ALA A 86 -11.33 5.81 7.49
C ALA A 86 -10.40 5.33 6.36
N VAL A 87 -10.66 5.75 5.11
CA VAL A 87 -9.82 5.40 3.96
C VAL A 87 -8.42 6.02 4.09
N VAL A 88 -8.32 7.29 4.52
CA VAL A 88 -7.03 7.94 4.76
C VAL A 88 -6.26 7.23 5.89
N ASN A 89 -6.93 6.88 6.98
CA ASN A 89 -6.32 6.16 8.09
C ASN A 89 -5.90 4.74 7.71
N LEU A 90 -6.61 4.08 6.79
CA LEU A 90 -6.20 2.80 6.23
C LEU A 90 -4.87 2.91 5.48
N ALA A 91 -4.69 3.97 4.68
CA ALA A 91 -3.42 4.24 4.00
C ALA A 91 -2.27 4.52 4.99
N ARG A 92 -2.53 5.30 6.05
CA ARG A 92 -1.56 5.54 7.14
C ARG A 92 -1.19 4.25 7.86
N MET A 93 -2.17 3.41 8.15
CA MET A 93 -1.96 2.12 8.79
C MET A 93 -1.05 1.24 7.91
N ALA A 94 -1.31 1.14 6.61
CA ALA A 94 -0.41 0.41 5.71
C ALA A 94 1.03 0.93 5.76
N GLN A 95 1.24 2.25 5.74
CA GLN A 95 2.58 2.82 5.88
C GLN A 95 3.24 2.49 7.22
N CYS A 96 2.48 2.57 8.32
CA CYS A 96 2.96 2.23 9.66
C CYS A 96 3.39 0.76 9.76
N MET A 97 2.59 -0.15 9.20
CA MET A 97 2.82 -1.59 9.23
C MET A 97 4.00 -2.01 8.36
N TYR A 98 4.20 -1.36 7.21
CA TYR A 98 5.19 -1.76 6.21
C TYR A 98 6.47 -0.91 6.17
N GLN A 99 6.60 0.07 7.06
CA GLN A 99 7.73 1.00 7.13
C GLN A 99 9.10 0.30 7.17
N TYR A 100 9.18 -0.81 7.91
CA TYR A 100 10.44 -1.52 8.18
C TYR A 100 10.46 -2.95 7.62
N GLY A 101 9.52 -3.29 6.72
CA GLY A 101 9.32 -4.63 6.18
C GLY A 101 7.93 -5.16 6.50
N ASP A 102 7.71 -6.48 6.41
CA ASP A 102 6.39 -7.06 6.62
C ASP A 102 6.00 -7.10 8.11
N GLY A 103 5.45 -6.01 8.64
CA GLY A 103 4.97 -5.92 10.02
C GLY A 103 3.59 -6.54 10.26
N HIS A 104 2.90 -7.04 9.23
CA HIS A 104 1.59 -7.68 9.37
C HIS A 104 1.68 -9.21 9.36
N GLY A 105 2.44 -9.77 8.43
CA GLY A 105 2.63 -11.21 8.28
C GLY A 105 3.72 -11.80 9.18
N VAL A 106 4.68 -10.98 9.64
CA VAL A 106 5.77 -11.43 10.52
C VAL A 106 5.48 -11.00 11.97
N PRO A 107 5.28 -11.96 12.90
CA PRO A 107 4.78 -11.66 14.23
C PRO A 107 5.80 -10.97 15.15
N ASP A 108 7.10 -11.13 14.93
CA ASP A 108 8.16 -10.62 15.82
C ASP A 108 8.90 -9.42 15.23
N ARG A 109 8.14 -8.37 14.89
CA ARG A 109 8.66 -7.07 14.43
C ARG A 109 8.24 -5.94 15.35
N GLU A 110 8.78 -4.74 15.11
CA GLU A 110 8.49 -3.51 15.84
C GLU A 110 6.98 -3.20 15.91
N THR A 111 6.20 -3.71 14.95
CA THR A 111 4.75 -3.61 14.93
C THR A 111 4.09 -4.31 16.13
N LYS A 112 4.63 -5.43 16.60
CA LYS A 112 4.12 -6.13 17.80
C LYS A 112 4.21 -5.24 19.03
N ASP A 113 5.37 -4.62 19.23
CA ASP A 113 5.60 -3.71 20.37
C ASP A 113 4.66 -2.50 20.30
N ARG A 114 4.46 -1.94 19.10
CA ARG A 114 3.49 -0.86 18.87
C ARG A 114 2.06 -1.28 19.21
N VAL A 115 1.64 -2.49 18.83
CA VAL A 115 0.30 -3.02 19.12
C VAL A 115 0.12 -3.26 20.62
N LEU A 116 1.12 -3.85 21.29
CA LEU A 116 1.09 -4.08 22.73
C LEU A 116 0.98 -2.75 23.48
N SER A 117 1.83 -1.78 23.14
CA SER A 117 1.82 -0.46 23.77
C SER A 117 0.51 0.30 23.57
N LEU A 118 -0.15 0.14 22.42
CA LEU A 118 -1.38 0.87 22.10
C LEU A 118 -2.65 0.23 22.68
N LEU A 119 -2.72 -1.11 22.71
CA LEU A 119 -3.97 -1.85 22.97
C LEU A 119 -3.96 -2.69 24.25
N VAL A 120 -2.77 -3.02 24.77
CA VAL A 120 -2.62 -3.96 25.90
C VAL A 120 -2.05 -3.26 27.12
N GLU A 121 -1.00 -2.44 26.92
CA GLU A 121 -0.31 -1.76 28.00
C GLU A 121 -1.07 -0.50 28.40
N PRO A 122 -1.42 -0.33 29.69
CA PRO A 122 -2.05 0.88 30.16
C PRO A 122 -1.05 2.04 30.14
N ILE A 123 -1.54 3.24 29.84
CA ILE A 123 -0.77 4.47 30.02
C ILE A 123 -0.59 4.67 31.53
N MET A 124 0.65 4.72 32.00
CA MET A 124 0.93 5.07 33.40
C MET A 124 0.68 6.58 33.57
N GLU A 125 -0.23 6.93 34.47
CA GLU A 125 -0.36 8.31 34.94
C GLU A 125 0.85 8.66 35.81
N ILE A 126 1.51 9.78 35.51
CA ILE A 126 2.62 10.36 36.29
C ILE A 126 2.05 11.34 37.31
#